data_AF-A0A8K0CP81-F1
#
_entry.id   AF-A0A8K0CP81-F1
#
_cell.length_a   1.000
_cell.length_b   1.000
_cell.length_c   1.000
_cell.angle_alpha   90.00
_cell.angle_beta   90.00
_cell.angle_gamma   90.00
#
_symmetry.space_group_name_H-M   'P 1'
#
loop_
_entity.id
_entity.type
_entity.pdbx_description
1 polymer ?
#
loop_
_entity_poly.entity_id
_entity_poly.type
_entity_poly.pdbx_seq_one_letter_code
_entity_poly.pdbx_strand_id
1 'polypeptide(L)' 'MADMMASSFQNISSLLEKMQSPDQDYRFMAISDMIVQIQKDTVKLDDETEQKVVRMLLKLLEDRNGEVQNIAVKW' A
#
# COMPACT_ATOMS: atom_id res chain seq x y z
N MET A 1 -21.78 -0.29 -1.26
CA MET A 1 -20.46 0.36 -1.24
C MET A 1 -19.40 -0.45 -0.46
N ALA A 2 -19.77 -1.53 0.24
CA ALA A 2 -18.84 -2.39 0.98
C ALA A 2 -18.42 -3.70 0.26
N ASP A 3 -18.85 -3.92 -0.99
CA ASP A 3 -18.74 -5.23 -1.67
C ASP A 3 -17.95 -5.23 -3.00
N MET A 4 -17.17 -4.19 -3.31
CA MET A 4 -16.40 -4.14 -4.58
C MET A 4 -14.89 -4.27 -4.45
N MET A 5 -14.38 -4.75 -3.32
CA MET A 5 -12.95 -5.10 -3.18
C MET A 5 -12.82 -6.57 -2.83
N ALA A 6 -13.15 -7.44 -3.78
CA ALA A 6 -12.61 -8.79 -3.76
C ALA A 6 -11.09 -8.67 -3.98
N SER A 7 -10.35 -8.29 -2.93
CA SER A 7 -8.90 -8.21 -2.94
C SER A 7 -8.38 -9.64 -3.02
N SER A 8 -8.10 -10.12 -4.23
CA SER A 8 -7.17 -11.23 -4.40
C SER A 8 -5.93 -10.94 -3.53
N PHE A 9 -5.47 -11.89 -2.72
CA PHE A 9 -4.29 -11.68 -1.88
C PHE A 9 -3.08 -11.38 -2.78
N GLN A 10 -2.71 -10.11 -2.92
CA GLN A 10 -1.55 -9.67 -3.68
C GLN A 10 -0.32 -9.81 -2.77
N ASN A 11 0.80 -10.31 -3.27
CA ASN A 11 2.02 -10.31 -2.46
C ASN A 11 2.54 -8.87 -2.25
N ILE A 12 3.36 -8.69 -1.20
CA ILE A 12 3.91 -7.38 -0.79
C ILE A 12 4.68 -6.72 -1.95
N SER A 13 5.46 -7.48 -2.72
CA SER A 13 6.19 -6.97 -3.89
C SER A 13 5.27 -6.35 -4.94
N SER A 14 4.14 -7.00 -5.25
CA SER A 14 3.18 -6.51 -6.23
C SER A 14 2.48 -5.23 -5.76
N LEU A 15 2.20 -5.11 -4.45
CA LEU A 15 1.66 -3.89 -3.87
C LEU A 15 2.66 -2.74 -3.99
N LEU A 16 3.94 -2.98 -3.69
CA LEU A 16 5.00 -1.98 -3.83
C LEU A 16 5.18 -1.47 -5.27
N GLU A 17 4.98 -2.33 -6.27
CA GLU A 17 4.97 -1.92 -7.66
C GLU A 17 3.75 -1.03 -7.98
N LYS A 18 2.56 -1.43 -7.53
CA LYS A 18 1.32 -0.68 -7.77
C LYS A 18 1.28 0.69 -7.08
N MET A 19 1.94 0.83 -5.93
CA MET A 19 2.14 2.13 -5.26
C MET A 19 2.96 3.13 -6.10
N GLN A 20 3.61 2.68 -7.17
CA GLN A 20 4.35 3.54 -8.09
C GLN A 20 3.60 3.82 -9.40
N SER A 21 2.37 3.30 -9.53
CA SER A 21 1.55 3.47 -10.72
C SER A 21 1.29 4.96 -11.01
N PRO A 22 1.29 5.39 -12.28
CA PRO A 22 0.83 6.73 -12.64
C PRO A 22 -0.65 6.95 -12.28
N ASP A 23 -1.42 5.86 -12.23
CA ASP A 23 -2.84 5.86 -11.84
C ASP A 23 -2.98 5.94 -10.31
N GLN A 24 -3.68 6.96 -9.85
CA GLN A 24 -3.93 7.20 -8.42
C GLN A 24 -4.78 6.09 -7.79
N ASP A 25 -5.70 5.48 -8.53
CA ASP A 25 -6.59 4.46 -8.00
C ASP A 25 -5.80 3.19 -7.68
N TYR A 26 -4.83 2.85 -8.54
CA TYR A 26 -3.89 1.75 -8.25
C TYR A 26 -3.03 2.04 -7.02
N ARG A 27 -2.54 3.28 -6.85
CA ARG A 27 -1.76 3.64 -5.65
C ARG A 27 -2.63 3.55 -4.39
N PHE A 28 -3.85 4.09 -4.45
CA PHE A 28 -4.84 4.08 -3.37
C PHE A 28 -5.23 2.65 -2.96
N MET A 29 -5.55 1.80 -3.93
CA MET A 29 -5.88 0.39 -3.66
C MET A 29 -4.68 -0.34 -3.06
N ALA A 30 -3.48 -0.15 -3.61
CA ALA A 30 -2.29 -0.84 -3.13
C ALA A 30 -1.92 -0.46 -1.69
N ILE A 31 -2.00 0.83 -1.34
CA ILE A 31 -1.72 1.28 0.02
C ILE A 31 -2.78 0.79 1.02
N SER A 32 -4.04 0.75 0.61
CA SER A 32 -5.14 0.20 1.43
C SER A 32 -4.97 -1.30 1.67
N ASP A 33 -4.68 -2.06 0.63
CA ASP A 33 -4.45 -3.51 0.70
C ASP A 33 -3.22 -3.85 1.57
N MET A 34 -2.15 -3.05 1.46
CA MET A 34 -0.94 -3.23 2.26
C MET A 34 -1.22 -3.02 3.76
N ILE A 35 -2.02 -2.02 4.16
CA ILE A 35 -2.44 -1.82 5.56
C ILE A 35 -3.15 -3.07 6.07
N VAL A 36 -4.11 -3.57 5.31
CA VAL A 36 -4.91 -4.76 5.67
C VAL A 36 -4.01 -5.99 5.82
N GLN A 37 -3.00 -6.15 4.97
CA GLN A 37 -2.09 -7.30 5.05
C GLN A 37 -1.17 -7.28 6.26
N ILE A 38 -0.61 -6.12 6.60
CA ILE A 38 0.26 -5.99 7.77
C ILE A 38 -0.56 -6.11 9.07
N GLN A 39 -1.77 -5.56 9.13
CA GLN A 39 -2.66 -5.67 10.29
C GLN A 39 -3.16 -7.10 10.57
N LYS A 40 -3.20 -7.96 9.56
CA LYS A 40 -3.59 -9.37 9.73
C LYS A 40 -2.55 -10.20 10.47
N ASP A 41 -1.34 -9.67 10.72
CA ASP A 41 -0.21 -10.34 11.39
C ASP A 41 0.19 -11.70 10.76
N THR A 42 -0.24 -11.92 9.52
CA THR A 42 0.05 -13.14 8.75
C THR A 42 1.31 -12.99 7.88
N VAL A 43 1.81 -11.76 7.72
CA VAL A 43 2.93 -11.44 6.85
C VAL A 43 4.19 -11.31 7.70
N LYS A 44 5.18 -12.18 7.46
CA LYS A 44 6.54 -11.99 7.95
C LYS A 44 7.36 -11.31 6.86
N LEU A 45 7.81 -10.10 7.14
CA LEU A 45 8.73 -9.36 6.28
C LEU A 45 10.17 -9.68 6.71
N ASP A 46 11.08 -9.74 5.75
CA ASP A 46 12.51 -9.66 6.05
C ASP A 46 12.96 -8.20 6.11
N ASP A 47 14.14 -7.95 6.68
CA ASP A 47 14.68 -6.60 6.87
C ASP A 47 14.72 -5.78 5.57
N GLU A 48 14.99 -6.43 4.44
CA GLU A 48 15.03 -5.75 3.13
C GLU A 48 13.63 -5.31 2.70
N THR A 49 12.63 -6.16 2.87
CA THR A 49 11.25 -5.86 2.50
C THR A 49 10.66 -4.79 3.42
N GLU A 50 10.95 -4.84 4.73
CA GLU A 50 10.57 -3.77 5.66
C GLU A 50 11.11 -2.41 5.23
N GLN A 51 12.40 -2.34 4.87
CA GLN A 51 13.00 -1.10 4.38
C GLN A 51 12.33 -0.58 3.10
N LYS A 52 11.94 -1.48 2.19
CA LYS A 52 11.22 -1.09 0.96
C LYS A 52 9.84 -0.54 1.28
N VAL A 53 9.10 -1.15 2.21
CA VAL A 53 7.79 -0.67 2.66
C VAL A 53 7.93 0.73 3.27
N VAL A 54 8.84 0.93 4.22
CA VAL A 54 9.05 2.23 4.87
C VAL A 54 9.40 3.32 3.85
N ARG A 55 10.34 3.05 2.93
CA ARG A 55 10.71 4.01 1.87
C ARG A 55 9.53 4.36 0.96
N MET A 56 8.69 3.38 0.66
CA MET A 56 7.50 3.62 -0.16
C MET A 56 6.48 4.51 0.57
N LEU A 57 6.23 4.26 1.86
CA LEU A 57 5.32 5.08 2.66
C LEU A 57 5.79 6.53 2.74
N LEU A 58 7.08 6.76 2.99
CA LEU A 58 7.67 8.10 2.98
C LEU A 58 7.45 8.81 1.63
N LYS A 59 7.58 8.08 0.51
CA LYS A 59 7.29 8.62 -0.82
C LYS A 59 5.81 8.96 -1.01
N LEU A 60 4.89 8.15 -0.47
CA LEU A 60 3.44 8.39 -0.59
C LEU A 60 2.94 9.52 0.32
N LEU A 61 3.67 9.86 1.39
CA LEU A 61 3.43 11.11 2.14
C LEU A 61 3.65 12.36 1.27
N GLU A 62 4.40 12.24 0.17
CA GLU A 62 4.65 13.30 -0.81
C GLU A 62 3.81 13.10 -2.10
N ASP A 63 2.78 12.24 -2.09
CA ASP A 63 1.95 11.99 -3.26
C ASP A 63 1.21 13.26 -3.71
N ARG A 64 1.07 13.43 -5.04
CA ARG A 64 0.36 14.57 -5.63
C ARG A 64 -1.15 14.48 -5.44
N ASN A 65 -1.68 13.28 -5.22
CA ASN A 65 -3.08 13.06 -4.91
C ASN A 65 -3.28 13.08 -3.39
N GLY A 66 -4.15 13.98 -2.91
CA GLY A 66 -4.42 14.14 -1.49
C GLY A 66 -5.10 12.95 -0.81
N GLU A 67 -5.86 12.12 -1.53
CA GLU A 67 -6.46 10.91 -0.96
C GLU A 67 -5.43 9.82 -0.72
N VAL A 68 -4.49 9.62 -1.65
CA VAL A 68 -3.35 8.72 -1.49
C VAL A 68 -2.48 9.18 -0.32
N GLN A 69 -2.17 10.48 -0.25
CA GLN A 69 -1.44 11.07 0.88
C GLN A 69 -2.18 10.87 2.21
N ASN A 70 -3.49 11.09 2.25
CA ASN A 70 -4.30 10.93 3.45
C ASN A 70 -4.31 9.49 3.96
N ILE A 71 -4.23 8.48 3.08
CA ILE A 71 -4.08 7.09 3.52
C ILE A 71 -2.64 6.83 3.99
N ALA A 72 -1.64 7.40 3.33
CA ALA A 72 -0.25 7.27 3.76
C ALA A 72 -0.01 7.80 5.18
N VAL A 73 -0.75 8.83 5.60
CA VAL A 73 -0.71 9.36 6.99
C VAL A 73 -1.34 8.41 8.01
N LYS A 74 -2.25 7.52 7.61
CA LYS A 74 -2.92 6.56 8.51
C LYS A 74 -2.08 5.31 8.82
N TRP A 75 -0.90 5.20 8.20
CA TRP A 75 0.04 4.10 8.41
C TRP A 75 0.66 4.11 9.80
#